data_AF-A0A3A5QLJ2-F1
#
_entry.id   AF-A0A3A5QLJ2-F1
#
_cell.length_a   1.000
_cell.length_b   1.000
_cell.length_c   1.000
_cell.angle_alpha   90.00
_cell.angle_beta   90.00
_cell.angle_gamma   90.00
#
_symmetry.space_group_name_H-M   'P 1'
#
loop_
_entity.id
_entity.type
_entity.pdbx_description
1 polymer ?
#
loop_
_entity_poly.entity_id
_entity_poly.type
_entity_poly.pdbx_seq_one_letter_code
_entity_poly.pdbx_strand_id
1 'polypeptide(L)'
;MTIDKGIFIRNIYYMLTYAFQELKQNNYEEIAGEEFDEIHDLFAEILVRGISYQLKQGLHKEYISCHGSLSTLKGKLDINGTINNLMRKQQKIDCEYDELSENNKFNQILKTTVQFLLKHPNVKSDRKASLKRLMLFFSNVEVIDILTINWTTMRFDRNCKTYQMLLYVCYFILDGMLMTTEKGTYKMRDFSDEHMCRLYEKFVLEYYRKHYPELKAKATQIDWNIDKEQSTSSILPIMRTDITLTFKERTLIIDTKYYSKSMQCQFDKRTIHSNNLYQIHSYVMNYDVNHTGNVDGMLLYAKTEEDITPDGQTTFRDGNIIYYRTLDLNQDFENIKKQLDGFLVHSL
;
A
#
# COMPACT_ATOMS: atom_id res chain seq x y z
N MET A 1 9.44 18.36 15.39
CA MET A 1 9.48 16.88 15.25
C MET A 1 8.28 16.25 15.95
N THR A 2 7.21 16.07 15.18
CA THR A 2 5.92 15.58 15.67
C THR A 2 5.85 14.07 15.47
N ILE A 3 5.43 13.37 16.52
CA ILE A 3 5.42 11.91 16.63
C ILE A 3 3.96 11.47 16.52
N ASP A 4 3.65 10.62 15.53
CA ASP A 4 2.39 9.88 15.50
C ASP A 4 2.71 8.40 15.74
N LYS A 5 2.09 7.79 16.75
CA LYS A 5 2.34 6.41 17.18
C LYS A 5 3.82 6.04 17.41
N GLY A 6 4.63 6.98 17.87
CA GLY A 6 6.05 6.73 18.09
C GLY A 6 6.86 6.60 16.81
N ILE A 7 6.47 7.27 15.70
CA ILE A 7 7.26 7.36 14.45
C ILE A 7 7.23 8.80 13.92
N PHE A 8 8.35 9.28 13.37
CA PHE A 8 8.35 10.52 12.61
C PHE A 8 7.51 10.40 11.34
N ILE A 9 6.54 11.29 11.17
CA ILE A 9 5.62 11.28 10.01
C ILE A 9 6.39 11.35 8.68
N ARG A 10 7.53 12.04 8.65
CA ARG A 10 8.44 12.05 7.50
C ARG A 10 8.97 10.65 7.12
N ASN A 11 9.19 9.76 8.09
CA ASN A 11 9.62 8.39 7.82
C ASN A 11 8.50 7.54 7.23
N ILE A 12 7.23 7.82 7.56
CA ILE A 12 6.08 7.21 6.87
C ILE A 12 6.08 7.62 5.39
N TYR A 13 6.36 8.90 5.10
CA TYR A 13 6.53 9.36 3.71
C TYR A 13 7.65 8.61 2.99
N TYR A 14 8.82 8.45 3.62
CA TYR A 14 9.91 7.66 3.05
C TYR A 14 9.50 6.21 2.79
N MET A 15 8.84 5.55 3.74
CA MET A 15 8.34 4.18 3.57
C MET A 15 7.40 4.07 2.36
N LEU A 16 6.46 5.00 2.21
CA LEU A 16 5.59 5.09 1.04
C LEU A 16 6.42 5.21 -0.24
N THR A 17 7.46 6.04 -0.26
CA THR A 17 8.26 6.28 -1.48
C THR A 17 9.06 5.07 -1.97
N TYR A 18 9.30 4.11 -1.09
CA TYR A 18 9.87 2.82 -1.46
C TYR A 18 8.78 1.83 -1.83
N ALA A 19 7.71 1.75 -1.04
CA ALA A 19 6.57 0.88 -1.30
C ALA A 19 5.90 1.16 -2.66
N PHE A 20 6.02 2.39 -3.19
CA PHE A 20 5.54 2.79 -4.51
C PHE A 20 6.66 3.52 -5.24
N GLN A 21 7.34 2.80 -6.15
CA GLN A 21 8.52 3.31 -6.87
C GLN A 21 8.23 4.59 -7.67
N GLU A 22 6.96 4.85 -8.00
CA GLU A 22 6.44 6.03 -8.70
C GLU A 22 6.56 7.33 -7.89
N LEU A 23 6.65 7.26 -6.54
CA LEU A 23 6.80 8.43 -5.68
C LEU A 23 8.11 9.19 -5.89
N LYS A 24 9.17 8.51 -6.35
CA LYS A 24 10.50 9.14 -6.53
C LYS A 24 10.55 10.15 -7.67
N GLN A 25 9.57 10.15 -8.58
CA GLN A 25 9.53 11.08 -9.71
C GLN A 25 8.90 12.44 -9.36
N ASN A 26 8.21 12.56 -8.21
CA ASN A 26 7.41 13.74 -7.86
C ASN A 26 7.99 14.47 -6.63
N ASN A 27 8.75 15.56 -6.86
CA ASN A 27 9.19 16.57 -5.87
C ASN A 27 9.48 16.05 -4.44
N TYR A 28 10.18 14.92 -4.36
CA TYR A 28 10.47 14.19 -3.12
C TYR A 28 11.22 15.02 -2.08
N GLU A 29 12.21 15.79 -2.53
CA GLU A 29 13.09 16.58 -1.66
C GLU A 29 12.33 17.70 -0.95
N GLU A 30 11.30 18.27 -1.58
CA GLU A 30 10.50 19.34 -1.01
C GLU A 30 9.53 18.80 0.06
N ILE A 31 8.88 17.65 -0.15
CA ILE A 31 8.01 17.04 0.88
C ILE A 31 8.84 16.55 2.06
N ALA A 32 10.00 15.96 1.81
CA ALA A 32 10.91 15.49 2.86
C ALA A 32 11.46 16.62 3.74
N GLY A 33 11.53 17.85 3.22
CA GLY A 33 11.97 19.05 3.94
C GLY A 33 10.89 19.69 4.82
N GLU A 34 9.61 19.35 4.63
CA GLU A 34 8.50 19.88 5.41
C GLU A 34 8.28 19.07 6.71
N GLU A 35 8.04 19.76 7.82
CA GLU A 35 7.54 19.11 9.05
C GLU A 35 6.02 18.96 8.98
N PHE A 36 5.56 17.73 9.24
CA PHE A 36 4.15 17.39 9.34
C PHE A 36 3.81 17.05 10.78
N ASP A 37 2.71 17.61 11.26
CA ASP A 37 2.21 17.34 12.60
C ASP A 37 1.27 16.12 12.63
N GLU A 38 0.63 15.85 11.49
CA GLU A 38 -0.48 14.90 11.37
C GLU A 38 -0.38 14.13 10.05
N ILE A 39 -0.63 12.82 10.07
CA ILE A 39 -0.48 11.97 8.86
C ILE A 39 -1.44 12.39 7.73
N HIS A 40 -2.63 12.87 8.08
CA HIS A 40 -3.63 13.38 7.15
C HIS A 40 -3.13 14.62 6.39
N ASP A 41 -2.33 15.43 7.07
CA ASP A 41 -1.73 16.65 6.54
C ASP A 41 -0.61 16.32 5.55
N LEU A 42 0.18 15.27 5.86
CA LEU A 42 1.11 14.65 4.90
C LEU A 42 0.39 14.11 3.67
N PHE A 43 -0.67 13.34 3.85
CA PHE A 43 -1.44 12.80 2.72
C PHE A 43 -2.07 13.89 1.86
N ALA A 44 -2.57 14.96 2.47
CA ALA A 44 -3.04 16.12 1.73
C ALA A 44 -1.94 16.73 0.87
N GLU A 45 -0.72 16.88 1.39
CA GLU A 45 0.42 17.40 0.62
C GLU A 45 0.79 16.49 -0.55
N ILE A 46 0.86 15.18 -0.30
CA ILE A 46 1.13 14.18 -1.33
C ILE A 46 0.09 14.26 -2.45
N LEU A 47 -1.19 14.35 -2.11
CA LEU A 47 -2.26 14.48 -3.09
C LEU A 47 -2.24 15.84 -3.81
N VAL A 48 -1.94 16.95 -3.13
CA VAL A 48 -1.80 18.27 -3.77
C VAL A 48 -0.76 18.18 -4.89
N ARG A 49 0.43 17.68 -4.58
CA ARG A 49 1.54 17.60 -5.53
C ARG A 49 1.27 16.60 -6.64
N GLY A 50 0.76 15.42 -6.26
CA GLY A 50 0.45 14.35 -7.20
C GLY A 50 -0.67 14.70 -8.18
N ILE A 51 -1.77 15.30 -7.69
CA ILE A 51 -2.86 15.77 -8.56
C ILE A 51 -2.38 16.94 -9.42
N SER A 52 -1.59 17.87 -8.87
CA SER A 52 -1.02 18.97 -9.65
C SER A 52 -0.15 18.46 -10.81
N TYR A 53 0.66 17.43 -10.56
CA TYR A 53 1.45 16.77 -11.59
C TYR A 53 0.57 16.07 -12.63
N GLN A 54 -0.44 15.32 -12.18
CA GLN A 54 -1.37 14.64 -13.06
C GLN A 54 -2.12 15.62 -13.97
N LEU A 55 -2.56 16.76 -13.44
CA LEU A 55 -3.23 17.80 -14.22
C LEU A 55 -2.33 18.41 -15.30
N LYS A 56 -1.01 18.49 -15.09
CA LYS A 56 -0.07 18.92 -16.14
C LYS A 56 -0.03 17.95 -17.32
N GLN A 57 -0.27 16.66 -17.08
CA GLN A 57 -0.38 15.63 -18.13
C GLN A 57 -1.79 15.51 -18.71
N GLY A 58 -2.79 16.08 -18.02
CA GLY A 58 -4.21 15.89 -18.29
C GLY A 58 -4.81 14.77 -17.44
N LEU A 59 -6.10 14.90 -17.12
CA LEU A 59 -6.84 13.83 -16.47
C LEU A 59 -6.92 12.62 -17.41
N HIS A 60 -6.77 11.43 -16.82
CA HIS A 60 -7.04 10.18 -17.54
C HIS A 60 -8.48 10.20 -18.06
N LYS A 61 -8.67 9.73 -19.30
CA LYS A 61 -9.96 9.68 -19.96
C LYS A 61 -10.19 8.29 -20.53
N GLU A 62 -11.43 7.85 -20.47
CA GLU A 62 -11.86 6.55 -20.98
C GLU A 62 -13.03 6.74 -21.93
N TYR A 63 -13.15 5.85 -22.91
CA TYR A 63 -14.31 5.82 -23.79
C TYR A 63 -15.47 5.16 -23.04
N ILE A 64 -16.57 5.92 -22.89
CA ILE A 64 -17.83 5.41 -22.36
C ILE A 64 -18.81 5.21 -23.51
N SER A 65 -19.43 4.03 -23.57
CA SER A 65 -20.49 3.77 -24.52
C SER A 65 -21.74 4.53 -24.12
N CYS A 66 -22.26 5.32 -25.03
CA CYS A 66 -23.43 6.16 -24.87
C CYS A 66 -24.49 5.77 -25.88
N HIS A 67 -25.75 5.88 -25.45
CA HIS A 67 -26.92 5.76 -26.32
C HIS A 67 -27.69 7.06 -26.30
N GLY A 68 -28.09 7.56 -27.47
CA GLY A 68 -28.87 8.80 -27.53
C GLY A 68 -29.62 9.02 -28.83
N SER A 69 -30.77 9.68 -28.72
CA SER A 69 -31.60 10.13 -29.83
C SER A 69 -31.14 11.51 -30.31
N LEU A 70 -30.40 11.54 -31.42
CA LEU A 70 -29.77 12.73 -31.97
C LEU A 70 -30.44 13.17 -33.29
N SER A 71 -30.31 14.45 -33.65
CA SER A 71 -30.77 14.95 -34.95
C SER A 71 -29.87 14.54 -36.12
N THR A 72 -28.68 14.01 -35.82
CA THR A 72 -27.66 13.60 -36.79
C THR A 72 -27.07 12.26 -36.38
N LEU A 73 -26.64 11.47 -37.36
CA LEU A 73 -25.95 10.20 -37.08
C LEU A 73 -24.61 10.45 -36.39
N LYS A 74 -24.38 9.83 -35.23
CA LYS A 74 -23.11 9.82 -34.49
C LYS A 74 -22.77 8.39 -34.14
N GLY A 75 -21.61 7.89 -34.54
CA GLY A 75 -21.26 6.48 -34.29
C GLY A 75 -22.16 5.50 -35.05
N LYS A 76 -22.63 4.46 -34.36
CA LYS A 76 -23.40 3.36 -34.92
C LYS A 76 -24.90 3.63 -34.81
N LEU A 77 -25.63 3.38 -35.89
CA LEU A 77 -27.10 3.51 -35.93
C LEU A 77 -27.78 2.39 -35.12
N ASP A 78 -28.66 2.75 -34.19
CA ASP A 78 -29.65 1.82 -33.64
C ASP A 78 -30.94 1.92 -34.48
N ILE A 79 -31.13 0.92 -35.33
CA ILE A 79 -32.26 0.83 -36.26
C ILE A 79 -33.58 0.70 -35.50
N ASN A 80 -33.63 -0.09 -34.41
CA ASN A 80 -34.86 -0.33 -33.68
C ASN A 80 -35.31 0.93 -32.94
N GLY A 81 -34.37 1.60 -32.28
CA GLY A 81 -34.62 2.89 -31.64
C GLY A 81 -35.07 3.96 -32.64
N THR A 82 -34.40 4.06 -33.79
CA THR A 82 -34.74 5.03 -34.85
C THR A 82 -36.13 4.79 -35.43
N ILE A 83 -36.51 3.53 -35.67
CA ILE A 83 -37.86 3.19 -36.14
C ILE A 83 -38.91 3.61 -35.10
N ASN A 84 -38.66 3.35 -33.80
CA ASN A 84 -39.57 3.77 -32.73
C ASN A 84 -39.74 5.29 -32.65
N ASN A 85 -38.65 6.06 -32.82
CA ASN A 85 -38.72 7.52 -32.87
C ASN A 85 -39.56 8.02 -34.05
N LEU A 86 -39.39 7.43 -35.23
CA LEU A 86 -40.21 7.74 -36.41
C LEU A 86 -41.68 7.43 -36.17
N MET A 87 -42.01 6.28 -35.56
CA MET A 87 -43.39 5.93 -35.19
C MET A 87 -44.00 6.94 -34.20
N ARG A 88 -43.18 7.51 -33.31
CA ARG A 88 -43.58 8.59 -32.38
C ARG A 88 -43.55 9.98 -33.01
N LYS A 89 -43.33 10.10 -34.32
CA LYS A 89 -43.19 11.36 -35.09
C LYS A 89 -42.06 12.25 -34.58
N GLN A 90 -41.01 11.67 -34.00
CA GLN A 90 -39.81 12.37 -33.59
C GLN A 90 -38.75 12.25 -34.70
N GLN A 91 -38.28 13.38 -35.22
CA GLN A 91 -37.22 13.42 -36.24
C GLN A 91 -35.84 13.26 -35.60
N LYS A 92 -35.62 12.11 -34.94
CA LYS A 92 -34.38 11.76 -34.26
C LYS A 92 -33.92 10.37 -34.63
N ILE A 93 -32.61 10.21 -34.71
CA ILE A 93 -31.90 8.98 -35.00
C ILE A 93 -31.33 8.46 -33.68
N ASP A 94 -31.67 7.23 -33.30
CA ASP A 94 -31.04 6.59 -32.15
C ASP A 94 -29.67 6.05 -32.55
N CYS A 95 -28.68 6.41 -31.74
CA CYS A 95 -27.28 6.15 -32.02
C CYS A 95 -26.60 5.55 -30.79
N GLU A 96 -25.71 4.59 -31.03
CA GLU A 96 -24.72 4.10 -30.08
C GLU A 96 -23.36 4.71 -30.45
N TYR A 97 -22.72 5.41 -29.54
CA TYR A 97 -21.43 6.04 -29.80
C TYR A 97 -20.60 6.14 -28.53
N ASP A 98 -19.28 6.18 -28.71
CA ASP A 98 -18.36 6.34 -27.59
C ASP A 98 -18.03 7.82 -27.37
N GLU A 99 -18.09 8.27 -26.13
CA GLU A 99 -17.60 9.58 -25.71
C GLU A 99 -16.36 9.45 -24.85
N LEU A 100 -15.38 10.31 -25.08
CA LEU A 100 -14.18 10.37 -24.27
C LEU A 100 -14.47 11.17 -22.99
N SER A 101 -14.57 10.47 -21.86
CA SER A 101 -14.96 11.05 -20.57
C SER A 101 -13.82 10.98 -19.54
N GLU A 102 -13.68 12.04 -18.76
CA GLU A 102 -12.82 12.07 -17.56
C GLU A 102 -13.51 11.51 -16.32
N ASN A 103 -14.81 11.20 -16.38
CA ASN A 103 -15.58 10.62 -15.27
C ASN A 103 -15.33 9.11 -15.13
N ASN A 104 -14.06 8.71 -15.00
CA ASN A 104 -13.67 7.34 -14.71
C ASN A 104 -13.42 7.14 -13.21
N LYS A 105 -13.36 5.86 -12.80
CA LYS A 105 -13.18 5.46 -11.40
C LYS A 105 -11.95 6.07 -10.75
N PHE A 106 -10.84 6.24 -11.46
CA PHE A 106 -9.62 6.80 -10.89
C PHE A 106 -9.82 8.26 -10.48
N ASN A 107 -10.37 9.07 -11.37
CA ASN A 107 -10.68 10.47 -11.08
C ASN A 107 -11.77 10.61 -10.01
N GLN A 108 -12.78 9.74 -10.04
CA GLN A 108 -13.84 9.71 -9.03
C GLN A 108 -13.29 9.42 -7.63
N ILE A 109 -12.38 8.45 -7.48
CA ILE A 109 -11.71 8.15 -6.20
C ILE A 109 -10.89 9.35 -5.72
N LEU A 110 -10.12 9.99 -6.61
CA LEU A 110 -9.35 11.19 -6.24
C LEU A 110 -10.26 12.30 -5.73
N LYS A 111 -11.30 12.64 -6.49
CA LYS A 111 -12.26 13.69 -6.11
C LYS A 111 -12.92 13.37 -4.76
N THR A 112 -13.37 12.13 -4.59
CA THR A 112 -13.99 11.63 -3.37
C THR A 112 -13.04 11.77 -2.17
N THR A 113 -11.81 11.29 -2.30
CA THR A 113 -10.77 11.37 -1.26
C THR A 113 -10.46 12.81 -0.86
N VAL A 114 -10.31 13.70 -1.85
CA VAL A 114 -10.03 15.12 -1.59
C VAL A 114 -11.19 15.77 -0.84
N GLN A 115 -12.45 15.45 -1.17
CA GLN A 115 -13.59 15.97 -0.43
C GLN A 115 -13.58 15.57 1.06
N PHE A 116 -13.04 14.40 1.40
CA PHE A 116 -12.85 14.00 2.79
C PHE A 116 -11.76 14.82 3.48
N LEU A 117 -10.58 14.94 2.86
CA LEU A 117 -9.49 15.75 3.43
C LEU A 117 -9.89 17.23 3.63
N LEU A 118 -10.71 17.78 2.74
CA LEU A 118 -11.24 19.14 2.89
C LEU A 118 -12.09 19.33 4.15
N LYS A 119 -12.76 18.27 4.62
CA LYS A 119 -13.58 18.27 5.84
C LYS A 119 -12.78 17.88 7.09
N HIS A 120 -11.59 17.32 6.93
CA HIS A 120 -10.81 16.80 8.05
C HIS A 120 -10.25 17.94 8.92
N PRO A 121 -10.41 17.91 10.25
CA PRO A 121 -9.97 19.01 11.12
C PRO A 121 -8.45 19.21 11.09
N ASN A 122 -7.68 18.12 11.06
CA ASN A 122 -6.21 18.14 11.21
C ASN A 122 -5.44 18.44 9.91
N VAL A 123 -6.14 18.76 8.81
CA VAL A 123 -5.49 19.20 7.57
C VAL A 123 -5.38 20.72 7.57
N LYS A 124 -4.15 21.24 7.39
CA LYS A 124 -3.86 22.68 7.43
C LYS A 124 -4.65 23.46 6.36
N SER A 125 -4.98 24.72 6.67
CA SER A 125 -5.79 25.59 5.80
C SER A 125 -5.21 25.74 4.40
N ASP A 126 -3.88 25.85 4.30
CA ASP A 126 -3.19 26.14 3.05
C ASP A 126 -3.26 24.94 2.10
N ARG A 127 -3.16 23.72 2.66
CA ARG A 127 -3.36 22.47 1.91
C ARG A 127 -4.81 22.31 1.47
N LYS A 128 -5.78 22.63 2.34
CA LYS A 128 -7.20 22.67 1.95
C LYS A 128 -7.46 23.67 0.81
N ALA A 129 -6.85 24.85 0.85
CA ALA A 129 -6.99 25.84 -0.21
C ALA A 129 -6.40 25.32 -1.55
N SER A 130 -5.21 24.71 -1.50
CA SER A 130 -4.60 24.08 -2.66
C SER A 130 -5.44 22.95 -3.25
N LEU A 131 -5.95 22.05 -2.41
CA LEU A 131 -6.87 20.98 -2.82
C LEU A 131 -8.15 21.54 -3.47
N LYS A 132 -8.80 22.56 -2.88
CA LYS A 132 -9.99 23.20 -3.46
C LYS A 132 -9.73 23.75 -4.86
N ARG A 133 -8.58 24.40 -5.07
CA ARG A 133 -8.19 24.93 -6.38
C ARG A 133 -8.01 23.82 -7.41
N LEU A 134 -7.41 22.69 -7.03
CA LEU A 134 -7.26 21.53 -7.92
C LEU A 134 -8.61 20.89 -8.27
N MET A 135 -9.57 20.88 -7.34
CA MET A 135 -10.90 20.31 -7.60
C MET A 135 -11.74 21.07 -8.63
N LEU A 136 -11.35 22.30 -9.00
CA LEU A 136 -11.98 23.03 -10.11
C LEU A 136 -11.83 22.29 -11.45
N PHE A 137 -10.72 21.58 -11.64
CA PHE A 137 -10.46 20.78 -12.84
C PHE A 137 -11.23 19.45 -12.87
N PHE A 138 -11.86 19.05 -11.76
CA PHE A 138 -12.63 17.82 -11.63
C PHE A 138 -14.15 18.11 -11.73
N SER A 139 -14.55 19.17 -12.43
CA SER A 139 -15.95 19.61 -12.49
C SER A 139 -16.88 18.56 -13.10
N ASN A 140 -16.42 17.83 -14.12
CA ASN A 140 -17.21 16.80 -14.82
C ASN A 140 -17.00 15.39 -14.24
N VAL A 141 -16.29 15.29 -13.12
CA VAL A 141 -16.03 14.03 -12.43
C VAL A 141 -17.02 13.89 -11.28
N GLU A 142 -17.69 12.77 -11.15
CA GLU A 142 -18.64 12.53 -10.07
C GLU A 142 -17.93 12.06 -8.79
N VAL A 143 -18.65 12.13 -7.67
CA VAL A 143 -18.21 11.55 -6.39
C VAL A 143 -18.83 10.17 -6.30
N ILE A 144 -18.12 9.21 -5.72
CA ILE A 144 -18.61 7.84 -5.56
C ILE A 144 -18.76 7.48 -4.09
N ASP A 145 -19.63 6.50 -3.83
CA ASP A 145 -19.71 5.89 -2.51
C ASP A 145 -18.49 4.98 -2.28
N ILE A 146 -17.78 5.20 -1.18
CA ILE A 146 -16.57 4.47 -0.81
C ILE A 146 -16.84 2.96 -0.74
N LEU A 147 -18.03 2.57 -0.27
CA LEU A 147 -18.42 1.16 -0.12
C LEU A 147 -18.51 0.42 -1.46
N THR A 148 -18.64 1.15 -2.57
CA THR A 148 -18.72 0.59 -3.92
C THR A 148 -17.36 0.40 -4.57
N ILE A 149 -16.28 0.89 -3.93
CA ILE A 149 -14.93 0.82 -4.50
C ILE A 149 -14.41 -0.61 -4.34
N ASN A 150 -14.28 -1.31 -5.47
CA ASN A 150 -13.60 -2.59 -5.51
C ASN A 150 -12.13 -2.43 -5.91
N TRP A 151 -11.27 -2.30 -4.88
CA TRP A 151 -9.83 -2.13 -5.04
C TRP A 151 -9.12 -3.32 -5.72
N THR A 152 -9.62 -4.56 -5.54
CA THR A 152 -8.96 -5.77 -6.09
C THR A 152 -9.12 -5.90 -7.60
N THR A 153 -10.18 -5.31 -8.16
CA THR A 153 -10.45 -5.35 -9.61
C THR A 153 -9.80 -4.20 -10.39
N MET A 154 -9.18 -3.23 -9.71
CA MET A 154 -8.52 -2.11 -10.37
C MET A 154 -7.28 -2.59 -11.11
N ARG A 155 -7.27 -2.38 -12.43
CA ARG A 155 -6.12 -2.68 -13.29
C ARG A 155 -5.47 -1.39 -13.74
N PHE A 156 -4.17 -1.29 -13.51
CA PHE A 156 -3.35 -0.18 -13.97
C PHE A 156 -2.68 -0.57 -15.27
N ASP A 157 -2.98 0.13 -16.35
CA ASP A 157 -2.23 0.03 -17.59
C ASP A 157 -1.01 0.99 -17.56
N ARG A 158 -0.23 0.99 -18.65
CA ARG A 158 0.94 1.86 -18.78
C ARG A 158 0.58 3.35 -18.75
N ASN A 159 -0.64 3.72 -19.15
CA ASN A 159 -1.11 5.10 -19.23
C ASN A 159 -1.61 5.62 -17.87
N CYS A 160 -2.01 4.71 -16.98
CA CYS A 160 -2.53 5.02 -15.65
C CYS A 160 -1.50 4.78 -14.54
N LYS A 161 -0.23 4.57 -14.90
CA LYS A 161 0.81 4.26 -13.91
C LYS A 161 1.03 5.40 -12.90
N THR A 162 0.88 6.65 -13.32
CA THR A 162 0.95 7.83 -12.43
C THR A 162 -0.20 7.88 -11.43
N TYR A 163 -1.37 7.37 -11.80
CA TYR A 163 -2.53 7.26 -10.91
C TYR A 163 -2.35 6.19 -9.83
N GLN A 164 -1.56 5.15 -10.10
CA GLN A 164 -1.40 4.02 -9.18
C GLN A 164 -1.00 4.50 -7.78
N MET A 165 0.02 5.36 -7.69
CA MET A 165 0.44 5.97 -6.43
C MET A 165 -0.71 6.74 -5.76
N LEU A 166 -1.37 7.64 -6.50
CA LEU A 166 -2.41 8.50 -5.92
C LEU A 166 -3.56 7.66 -5.39
N LEU A 167 -3.96 6.62 -6.13
CA LEU A 167 -5.01 5.71 -5.71
C LEU A 167 -4.59 4.85 -4.51
N TYR A 168 -3.32 4.52 -4.34
CA TYR A 168 -2.86 3.88 -3.10
C TYR A 168 -2.95 4.80 -1.89
N VAL A 169 -2.57 6.07 -2.05
CA VAL A 169 -2.75 7.07 -0.98
C VAL A 169 -4.24 7.26 -0.68
N CYS A 170 -5.08 7.31 -1.71
CA CYS A 170 -6.54 7.32 -1.54
C CYS A 170 -7.07 6.06 -0.85
N TYR A 171 -6.54 4.88 -1.19
CA TYR A 171 -6.89 3.63 -0.53
C TYR A 171 -6.64 3.73 0.96
N PHE A 172 -5.44 4.15 1.37
CA PHE A 172 -5.11 4.32 2.77
C PHE A 172 -6.02 5.32 3.51
N ILE A 173 -6.33 6.45 2.86
CA ILE A 173 -7.22 7.47 3.43
C ILE A 173 -8.64 6.94 3.59
N LEU A 174 -9.18 6.26 2.57
CA LEU A 174 -10.57 5.84 2.51
C LEU A 174 -10.84 4.52 3.25
N ASP A 175 -9.93 3.54 3.19
CA ASP A 175 -10.07 2.25 3.87
C ASP A 175 -10.00 2.42 5.40
N GLY A 176 -9.13 3.30 5.88
CA GLY A 176 -9.11 3.74 7.29
C GLY A 176 -10.45 4.29 7.78
N MET A 177 -11.34 4.73 6.88
CA MET A 177 -12.69 5.19 7.20
C MET A 177 -13.73 4.06 7.21
N LEU A 178 -13.60 3.02 6.38
CA LEU A 178 -14.58 1.92 6.30
C LEU A 178 -14.70 1.13 7.61
N MET A 179 -13.60 1.04 8.36
CA MET A 179 -13.52 0.49 9.72
C MET A 179 -14.38 1.24 10.77
N THR A 180 -15.07 2.34 10.40
CA THR A 180 -15.83 3.21 11.33
C THR A 180 -17.35 3.14 11.16
N THR A 181 -17.83 2.24 10.31
CA THR A 181 -19.22 2.20 9.84
C THR A 181 -20.25 1.67 10.85
N GLU A 182 -19.88 1.26 12.06
CA GLU A 182 -20.85 0.77 13.05
C GLU A 182 -21.86 1.84 13.53
N LYS A 183 -21.64 3.15 13.30
CA LYS A 183 -22.55 4.21 13.82
C LYS A 183 -22.87 5.37 12.87
N GLY A 184 -22.84 5.16 11.54
CA GLY A 184 -23.47 6.05 10.55
C GLY A 184 -22.88 7.46 10.40
N THR A 185 -21.82 7.81 11.14
CA THR A 185 -21.02 9.02 10.94
C THR A 185 -19.60 8.58 10.65
N TYR A 186 -19.11 8.85 9.44
CA TYR A 186 -17.71 8.63 9.05
C TYR A 186 -16.79 9.39 10.01
N LYS A 187 -16.33 8.74 11.08
CA LYS A 187 -15.34 9.30 12.00
C LYS A 187 -13.99 8.79 11.56
N MET A 188 -13.10 9.68 11.15
CA MET A 188 -11.74 9.28 10.78
C MET A 188 -11.03 8.81 12.06
N ARG A 189 -10.59 7.55 12.10
CA ARG A 189 -9.58 7.12 13.09
C ARG A 189 -8.21 7.45 12.55
N ASP A 190 -7.25 7.56 13.45
CA ASP A 190 -5.83 7.50 13.11
C ASP A 190 -5.52 6.20 12.36
N PHE A 191 -4.53 6.26 11.47
CA PHE A 191 -4.13 5.20 10.54
C PHE A 191 -4.04 3.82 11.23
N SER A 192 -4.77 2.80 10.77
CA SER A 192 -4.85 1.51 11.48
C SER A 192 -3.50 0.78 11.54
N ASP A 193 -3.27 0.01 12.60
CA ASP A 193 -2.03 -0.75 12.78
C ASP A 193 -1.82 -1.77 11.64
N GLU A 194 -2.90 -2.35 11.10
CA GLU A 194 -2.84 -3.27 9.96
C GLU A 194 -2.28 -2.60 8.70
N HIS A 195 -2.65 -1.34 8.42
CA HIS A 195 -2.10 -0.60 7.29
C HIS A 195 -0.62 -0.31 7.47
N MET A 196 -0.19 0.01 8.70
CA MET A 196 1.24 0.18 9.01
C MET A 196 2.00 -1.12 8.84
N CYS A 197 1.46 -2.26 9.28
CA CYS A 197 2.07 -3.57 9.04
C CYS A 197 2.34 -3.79 7.55
N ARG A 198 1.33 -3.62 6.70
CA ARG A 198 1.46 -3.81 5.24
C ARG A 198 2.42 -2.82 4.60
N LEU A 199 2.40 -1.55 5.04
CA LEU A 199 3.32 -0.53 4.56
C LEU A 199 4.76 -0.87 4.96
N TYR A 200 4.97 -1.32 6.19
CA TYR A 200 6.26 -1.71 6.72
C TYR A 200 6.85 -2.92 5.99
N GLU A 201 6.05 -3.98 5.83
CA GLU A 201 6.39 -5.15 5.03
C GLU A 201 6.86 -4.76 3.62
N LYS A 202 6.02 -3.99 2.92
CA LYS A 202 6.29 -3.57 1.55
C LYS A 202 7.48 -2.62 1.45
N PHE A 203 7.66 -1.75 2.43
CA PHE A 203 8.82 -0.86 2.53
C PHE A 203 10.12 -1.66 2.60
N VAL A 204 10.22 -2.63 3.52
CA VAL A 204 11.42 -3.45 3.68
C VAL A 204 11.70 -4.26 2.42
N LEU A 205 10.65 -4.85 1.82
CA LEU A 205 10.75 -5.59 0.56
C LEU A 205 11.31 -4.72 -0.58
N GLU A 206 10.70 -3.56 -0.82
CA GLU A 206 11.11 -2.67 -1.91
C GLU A 206 12.46 -1.98 -1.63
N TYR A 207 12.83 -1.81 -0.36
CA TYR A 207 14.16 -1.35 0.02
C TYR A 207 15.24 -2.31 -0.48
N TYR A 208 15.15 -3.60 -0.11
CA TYR A 208 16.13 -4.60 -0.54
C TYR A 208 16.10 -4.85 -2.04
N ARG A 209 14.91 -4.84 -2.69
CA ARG A 209 14.80 -4.93 -4.15
C ARG A 209 15.58 -3.84 -4.87
N LYS A 210 15.53 -2.62 -4.35
CA LYS A 210 16.15 -1.45 -4.98
C LYS A 210 17.65 -1.39 -4.75
N HIS A 211 18.09 -1.60 -3.51
CA HIS A 211 19.48 -1.35 -3.11
C HIS A 211 20.37 -2.59 -3.22
N TYR A 212 19.77 -3.78 -3.16
CA TYR A 212 20.48 -5.06 -3.20
C TYR A 212 19.83 -6.04 -4.20
N PRO A 213 19.77 -5.68 -5.50
CA PRO A 213 19.13 -6.51 -6.53
C PRO A 213 19.73 -7.93 -6.63
N GLU A 214 21.01 -8.10 -6.27
CA GLU A 214 21.72 -9.38 -6.20
C GLU A 214 21.12 -10.36 -5.18
N LEU A 215 20.43 -9.85 -4.15
CA LEU A 215 19.74 -10.66 -3.14
C LEU A 215 18.35 -11.16 -3.59
N LYS A 216 17.90 -10.77 -4.79
CA LYS A 216 16.66 -11.25 -5.42
C LYS A 216 15.43 -11.18 -4.51
N ALA A 217 15.32 -10.08 -3.75
CA ALA A 217 14.27 -9.88 -2.75
C ALA A 217 12.85 -10.07 -3.30
N LYS A 218 12.07 -10.97 -2.70
CA LYS A 218 10.68 -11.28 -3.10
C LYS A 218 9.87 -11.88 -1.96
N ALA A 219 8.55 -11.70 -1.99
CA ALA A 219 7.65 -12.56 -1.23
C ALA A 219 7.59 -13.95 -1.88
N THR A 220 7.81 -15.01 -1.12
CA THR A 220 7.83 -16.39 -1.61
C THR A 220 6.75 -17.21 -0.92
N GLN A 221 6.02 -18.02 -1.71
CA GLN A 221 5.20 -19.09 -1.17
C GLN A 221 6.08 -20.32 -0.94
N ILE A 222 6.09 -20.84 0.29
CA ILE A 222 6.83 -22.02 0.70
C ILE A 222 5.87 -23.21 0.66
N ASP A 223 6.30 -24.29 0.02
CA ASP A 223 5.55 -25.53 0.03
C ASP A 223 5.70 -26.24 1.37
N TRP A 224 4.64 -26.91 1.82
CA TRP A 224 4.72 -27.80 2.97
C TRP A 224 5.64 -28.98 2.68
N ASN A 225 6.63 -29.17 3.55
CA ASN A 225 7.52 -30.33 3.54
C ASN A 225 6.81 -31.52 4.19
N ILE A 226 5.89 -32.11 3.44
CA ILE A 226 5.06 -33.24 3.88
C ILE A 226 4.96 -34.27 2.76
N ASP A 227 4.61 -35.50 3.14
CA ASP A 227 4.18 -36.50 2.17
C ASP A 227 2.78 -36.14 1.64
N LYS A 228 2.72 -35.65 0.40
CA LYS A 228 1.47 -35.22 -0.24
C LYS A 228 0.54 -36.38 -0.58
N GLU A 229 1.04 -37.61 -0.71
CA GLU A 229 0.22 -38.79 -1.01
C GLU A 229 -0.49 -39.29 0.25
N GLN A 230 0.15 -39.13 1.41
CA GLN A 230 -0.40 -39.52 2.72
C GLN A 230 -1.15 -38.38 3.43
N SER A 231 -1.11 -37.15 2.90
CA SER A 231 -1.64 -35.95 3.57
C SER A 231 -2.70 -35.21 2.77
N THR A 232 -3.72 -34.72 3.45
CA THR A 232 -4.70 -33.79 2.86
C THR A 232 -4.12 -32.38 2.81
N SER A 233 -3.40 -32.05 1.74
CA SER A 233 -2.76 -30.74 1.58
C SER A 233 -3.74 -29.57 1.37
N SER A 234 -4.97 -29.83 0.93
CA SER A 234 -5.98 -28.81 0.61
C SER A 234 -6.50 -28.02 1.81
N ILE A 235 -6.36 -28.55 3.02
CA ILE A 235 -6.80 -27.89 4.26
C ILE A 235 -5.68 -27.11 4.96
N LEU A 236 -4.44 -27.22 4.47
CA LEU A 236 -3.30 -26.56 5.10
C LEU A 236 -3.25 -25.07 4.71
N PRO A 237 -2.85 -24.19 5.65
CA PRO A 237 -2.71 -22.79 5.34
C PRO A 237 -1.56 -22.55 4.37
N ILE A 238 -1.69 -21.54 3.53
CA ILE A 238 -0.62 -21.14 2.60
C ILE A 238 0.50 -20.47 3.40
N MET A 239 1.72 -21.03 3.33
CA MET A 239 2.91 -20.38 3.89
C MET A 239 3.44 -19.36 2.91
N ARG A 240 3.15 -18.09 3.17
CA ARG A 240 3.67 -16.97 2.38
C ARG A 240 4.55 -16.10 3.26
N THR A 241 5.77 -15.90 2.82
CA THR A 241 6.74 -15.03 3.48
C THR A 241 6.54 -13.57 3.06
N ASP A 242 6.85 -12.66 3.97
CA ASP A 242 6.91 -11.23 3.71
C ASP A 242 8.08 -10.91 2.75
N ILE A 243 9.30 -11.26 3.14
CA ILE A 243 10.50 -11.11 2.32
C ILE A 243 11.35 -12.37 2.38
N THR A 244 11.82 -12.81 1.22
CA THR A 244 12.90 -13.79 1.07
C THR A 244 14.04 -13.11 0.33
N LEU A 245 15.23 -13.14 0.92
CA LEU A 245 16.49 -12.75 0.29
C LEU A 245 17.28 -14.01 -0.01
N THR A 246 17.80 -14.14 -1.23
CA THR A 246 18.59 -15.30 -1.65
C THR A 246 19.90 -14.81 -2.26
N PHE A 247 21.01 -15.26 -1.69
CA PHE A 247 22.34 -15.00 -2.20
C PHE A 247 23.15 -16.29 -2.30
N LYS A 248 23.50 -16.68 -3.53
CA LYS A 248 24.12 -17.97 -3.83
C LYS A 248 23.27 -19.12 -3.26
N GLU A 249 23.81 -19.90 -2.32
CA GLU A 249 23.15 -21.04 -1.67
C GLU A 249 22.48 -20.67 -0.35
N ARG A 250 22.71 -19.45 0.18
CA ARG A 250 22.09 -19.00 1.43
C ARG A 250 20.80 -18.24 1.17
N THR A 251 19.81 -18.46 2.04
CA THR A 251 18.51 -17.79 1.99
C THR A 251 18.19 -17.21 3.37
N LEU A 252 17.76 -15.96 3.41
CA LEU A 252 17.25 -15.31 4.61
C LEU A 252 15.75 -15.02 4.41
N ILE A 253 14.92 -15.63 5.24
CA ILE A 253 13.48 -15.37 5.31
C ILE A 253 13.26 -14.30 6.38
N ILE A 254 12.68 -13.17 6.02
CA ILE A 254 12.37 -12.08 6.94
C ILE A 254 10.85 -12.00 7.10
N ASP A 255 10.39 -12.00 8.34
CA ASP A 255 9.01 -11.78 8.73
C ASP A 255 8.94 -10.46 9.53
N THR A 256 8.15 -9.52 9.02
CA THR A 256 8.10 -8.15 9.52
C THR A 256 6.93 -7.97 10.47
N LYS A 257 7.18 -7.29 11.59
CA LYS A 257 6.18 -7.11 12.64
C LYS A 257 6.11 -5.65 13.08
N TYR A 258 4.94 -5.07 12.90
CA TYR A 258 4.63 -3.72 13.36
C TYR A 258 3.67 -3.81 14.53
N TYR A 259 4.17 -3.60 15.74
CA TYR A 259 3.37 -3.57 16.96
C TYR A 259 3.60 -2.28 17.72
N SER A 260 2.58 -1.84 18.44
CA SER A 260 2.76 -0.80 19.46
C SER A 260 3.69 -1.27 20.60
N LYS A 261 3.75 -2.58 20.85
CA LYS A 261 4.69 -3.23 21.79
C LYS A 261 5.34 -4.43 21.13
N SER A 262 6.66 -4.44 21.02
CA SER A 262 7.42 -5.50 20.34
C SER A 262 7.70 -6.71 21.25
N MET A 263 7.59 -6.52 22.57
CA MET A 263 7.80 -7.55 23.59
C MET A 263 6.52 -7.87 24.36
N GLN A 264 6.33 -9.15 24.69
CA GLN A 264 5.31 -9.61 25.63
C GLN A 264 5.87 -9.60 27.05
N CYS A 265 5.10 -9.09 28.01
CA CYS A 265 5.40 -9.22 29.45
C CYS A 265 4.55 -10.32 30.06
N GLN A 266 5.18 -11.32 30.67
CA GLN A 266 4.50 -12.30 31.51
C GLN A 266 5.35 -12.60 32.75
N PHE A 267 4.77 -12.47 33.95
CA PHE A 267 5.47 -12.66 35.23
C PHE A 267 6.81 -11.89 35.32
N ASP A 268 6.79 -10.59 34.99
CA ASP A 268 7.96 -9.67 34.97
C ASP A 268 9.12 -10.06 34.04
N LYS A 269 8.94 -11.08 33.19
CA LYS A 269 9.87 -11.44 32.12
C LYS A 269 9.36 -10.91 30.79
N ARG A 270 10.25 -10.22 30.07
CA ARG A 270 10.02 -9.76 28.69
C ARG A 270 10.46 -10.85 27.73
N THR A 271 9.55 -11.30 26.87
CA THR A 271 9.81 -12.34 25.87
C THR A 271 9.28 -11.94 24.51
N ILE A 272 9.88 -12.50 23.46
CA ILE A 272 9.39 -12.36 22.08
C ILE A 272 8.01 -13.03 21.97
N HIS A 273 7.14 -12.49 21.12
CA HIS A 273 5.86 -13.11 20.80
C HIS A 273 6.07 -14.52 20.20
N SER A 274 5.66 -15.54 20.95
CA SER A 274 5.87 -16.95 20.59
C SER A 274 5.29 -17.30 19.23
N ASN A 275 4.13 -16.72 18.87
CA ASN A 275 3.48 -16.97 17.59
C ASN A 275 4.35 -16.57 16.40
N ASN A 276 5.09 -15.47 16.52
CA ASN A 276 5.98 -15.00 15.45
C ASN A 276 7.19 -15.91 15.33
N LEU A 277 7.76 -16.33 16.47
CA LEU A 277 8.84 -17.31 16.50
C LEU A 277 8.43 -18.63 15.85
N TYR A 278 7.23 -19.15 16.17
CA TYR A 278 6.74 -20.38 15.57
C TYR A 278 6.49 -20.23 14.06
N GLN A 279 5.95 -19.08 13.63
CA GLN A 279 5.73 -18.79 12.22
C GLN A 279 7.04 -18.79 11.42
N ILE A 280 8.04 -18.00 11.85
CA ILE A 280 9.31 -17.93 11.13
C ILE A 280 10.07 -19.26 11.18
N HIS A 281 10.02 -19.97 12.32
CA HIS A 281 10.60 -21.30 12.45
C HIS A 281 9.94 -22.28 11.47
N SER A 282 8.61 -22.29 11.36
CA SER A 282 7.90 -23.10 10.38
C SER A 282 8.35 -22.78 8.95
N TYR A 283 8.54 -21.51 8.61
CA TYR A 283 9.05 -21.12 7.29
C TYR A 283 10.45 -21.66 7.03
N VAL A 284 11.38 -21.48 7.96
CA VAL A 284 12.76 -21.97 7.84
C VAL A 284 12.79 -23.49 7.65
N MET A 285 12.09 -24.25 8.50
CA MET A 285 12.13 -25.71 8.46
C MET A 285 11.44 -26.32 7.22
N ASN A 286 10.40 -25.67 6.69
CA ASN A 286 9.76 -26.14 5.46
C ASN A 286 10.55 -25.74 4.20
N TYR A 287 11.36 -24.69 4.27
CA TYR A 287 12.23 -24.28 3.16
C TYR A 287 13.54 -25.09 3.15
N ASP A 288 14.17 -25.32 4.31
CA ASP A 288 15.38 -26.13 4.47
C ASP A 288 15.08 -27.61 4.64
N VAL A 289 14.40 -28.21 3.65
CA VAL A 289 13.95 -29.62 3.69
C VAL A 289 15.07 -30.60 4.02
N ASN A 290 16.30 -30.30 3.60
CA ASN A 290 17.46 -31.16 3.78
C ASN A 290 18.30 -30.80 5.02
N HIS A 291 17.85 -29.86 5.85
CA HIS A 291 18.55 -29.42 7.06
C HIS A 291 20.01 -29.04 6.79
N THR A 292 20.21 -28.23 5.74
CA THR A 292 21.55 -27.81 5.27
C THR A 292 22.16 -26.72 6.15
N GLY A 293 21.37 -26.01 6.93
CA GLY A 293 21.81 -24.84 7.70
C GLY A 293 22.06 -23.60 6.84
N ASN A 294 21.61 -23.61 5.58
CA ASN A 294 21.75 -22.50 4.64
C ASN A 294 20.52 -21.59 4.57
N VAL A 295 19.47 -21.89 5.34
CA VAL A 295 18.27 -21.07 5.41
C VAL A 295 18.15 -20.48 6.80
N ASP A 296 18.23 -19.16 6.87
CA ASP A 296 18.11 -18.41 8.11
C ASP A 296 16.76 -17.67 8.15
N GLY A 297 16.28 -17.41 9.36
CA GLY A 297 15.07 -16.63 9.62
C GLY A 297 15.41 -15.30 10.29
N MET A 298 14.58 -14.28 10.10
CA MET A 298 14.69 -13.02 10.81
C MET A 298 13.30 -12.50 11.17
N LEU A 299 13.08 -12.24 12.46
CA LEU A 299 11.96 -11.43 12.92
C LEU A 299 12.43 -9.98 12.98
N LEU A 300 11.83 -9.14 12.13
CA LEU A 300 12.17 -7.73 12.03
C LEU A 300 11.04 -6.87 12.60
N TYR A 301 11.25 -6.35 13.81
CA TYR A 301 10.30 -5.52 14.54
C TYR A 301 10.48 -4.04 14.21
N ALA A 302 9.40 -3.30 14.01
CA ALA A 302 9.45 -1.84 13.98
C ALA A 302 9.54 -1.30 15.42
N LYS A 303 10.60 -0.55 15.75
CA LYS A 303 10.68 0.17 17.03
C LYS A 303 9.78 1.40 16.98
N THR A 304 8.90 1.50 17.96
CA THR A 304 8.14 2.72 18.25
C THR A 304 8.69 3.34 19.54
N GLU A 305 8.04 3.13 20.68
CA GLU A 305 8.32 3.84 21.95
C GLU A 305 9.05 2.97 23.00
N GLU A 306 9.37 1.70 22.71
CA GLU A 306 9.96 0.80 23.70
C GLU A 306 11.49 0.93 23.83
N ASP A 307 11.97 1.05 25.07
CA ASP A 307 13.41 1.10 25.39
C ASP A 307 14.13 -0.25 25.20
N ILE A 308 13.40 -1.37 25.32
CA ILE A 308 13.97 -2.71 25.28
C ILE A 308 13.51 -3.40 23.99
N THR A 309 14.47 -3.74 23.14
CA THR A 309 14.25 -4.34 21.83
C THR A 309 14.72 -5.80 21.80
N PRO A 310 14.06 -6.68 21.03
CA PRO A 310 14.45 -8.08 20.92
C PRO A 310 15.66 -8.26 19.99
N ASP A 311 16.81 -7.64 20.28
CA ASP A 311 18.00 -7.82 19.42
C ASP A 311 18.82 -9.03 19.87
N GLY A 312 18.99 -10.02 18.99
CA GLY A 312 19.72 -11.25 19.30
C GLY A 312 19.62 -12.31 18.21
N GLN A 313 20.02 -13.54 18.54
CA GLN A 313 19.87 -14.67 17.62
C GLN A 313 19.74 -15.99 18.37
N THR A 314 19.08 -16.95 17.74
CA THR A 314 19.01 -18.35 18.16
C THR A 314 19.57 -19.23 17.07
N THR A 315 20.59 -20.02 17.38
CA THR A 315 21.18 -20.99 16.45
C THR A 315 20.63 -22.39 16.75
N PHE A 316 20.10 -23.05 15.73
CA PHE A 316 19.57 -24.40 15.80
C PHE A 316 20.68 -25.42 15.58
N ARG A 317 20.45 -26.66 16.02
CA ARG A 317 21.43 -27.75 15.91
C ARG A 317 21.78 -28.09 14.46
N ASP A 318 20.86 -27.83 13.56
CA ASP A 318 20.98 -28.09 12.12
C ASP A 318 21.72 -26.96 11.38
N GLY A 319 22.18 -25.94 12.10
CA GLY A 319 22.98 -24.83 11.57
C GLY A 319 22.17 -23.58 11.18
N ASN A 320 20.83 -23.69 11.06
CA ASN A 320 19.96 -22.55 10.81
C ASN A 320 20.01 -21.54 11.96
N ILE A 321 19.87 -20.25 11.64
CA ILE A 321 19.84 -19.18 12.62
C ILE A 321 18.54 -18.41 12.49
N ILE A 322 17.87 -18.13 13.61
CA ILE A 322 16.78 -17.15 13.67
C ILE A 322 17.31 -15.89 14.34
N TYR A 323 17.39 -14.81 13.58
CA TYR A 323 17.73 -13.48 14.05
C TYR A 323 16.50 -12.76 14.59
N TYR A 324 16.72 -11.97 15.62
CA TYR A 324 15.75 -11.03 16.16
C TYR A 324 16.36 -9.64 16.02
N ARG A 325 15.69 -8.76 15.26
CA ARG A 325 16.19 -7.43 14.93
C ARG A 325 15.09 -6.41 15.08
N THR A 326 15.49 -5.20 15.42
CA THR A 326 14.58 -4.08 15.59
C THR A 326 15.04 -2.92 14.72
N LEU A 327 14.16 -2.46 13.84
CA LEU A 327 14.40 -1.28 13.02
C LEU A 327 13.81 -0.06 13.72
N ASP A 328 14.68 0.85 14.15
CA ASP A 328 14.28 2.09 14.81
C ASP A 328 13.82 3.13 13.78
N LEU A 329 12.50 3.28 13.65
CA LEU A 329 11.85 4.21 12.75
C LEU A 329 11.77 5.65 13.31
N ASN A 330 12.28 5.90 14.53
CA ASN A 330 12.38 7.23 15.13
C ASN A 330 13.71 7.95 14.86
N GLN A 331 14.50 7.45 13.92
CA GLN A 331 15.77 8.07 13.55
C GLN A 331 15.66 8.78 12.20
N ASP A 332 16.65 9.62 11.89
CA ASP A 332 16.80 10.13 10.54
C ASP A 332 16.92 8.98 9.54
N PHE A 333 16.36 9.18 8.36
CA PHE A 333 16.21 8.10 7.38
C PHE A 333 17.54 7.50 6.94
N GLU A 334 18.64 8.28 6.93
CA GLU A 334 19.98 7.73 6.67
C GLU A 334 20.42 6.72 7.74
N ASN A 335 20.02 6.88 9.00
CA ASN A 335 20.31 5.90 10.03
C ASN A 335 19.39 4.67 9.92
N ILE A 336 18.15 4.84 9.47
CA ILE A 336 17.24 3.73 9.14
C ILE A 336 17.85 2.86 8.03
N LYS A 337 18.42 3.48 6.99
CA LYS A 337 19.14 2.76 5.93
C LYS A 337 20.32 1.97 6.48
N LYS A 338 21.18 2.62 7.28
CA LYS A 338 22.33 1.96 7.92
C LYS A 338 21.92 0.75 8.77
N GLN A 339 20.81 0.84 9.49
CA GLN A 339 20.28 -0.30 10.26
C GLN A 339 19.90 -1.47 9.32
N LEU A 340 19.11 -1.19 8.27
CA LEU A 340 18.72 -2.20 7.26
C LEU A 340 19.95 -2.85 6.59
N ASP A 341 20.92 -2.03 6.20
CA ASP A 341 22.16 -2.50 5.59
C ASP A 341 22.98 -3.36 6.57
N GLY A 342 23.04 -2.95 7.84
CA GLY A 342 23.73 -3.68 8.90
C GLY A 342 23.11 -5.04 9.21
N PHE A 343 21.80 -5.22 8.99
CA PHE A 343 21.15 -6.52 9.17
C PHE A 343 21.62 -7.57 8.16
N LEU A 344 22.12 -7.17 7.00
CA LEU A 344 22.63 -8.10 5.99
C LEU A 344 24.02 -8.65 6.34
N VAL A 345 24.91 -7.81 6.87
CA VAL A 345 26.31 -8.16 7.19
C VAL A 345 26.42 -9.35 8.15
N HIS A 346 25.40 -9.56 8.97
CA HIS A 346 25.36 -10.62 9.97
C HIS A 346 24.54 -11.84 9.54
N SER A 347 23.93 -11.84 8.35
CA SER A 347 22.89 -12.81 7.98
C SER A 347 23.03 -13.43 6.59
N LEU A 348 23.88 -12.90 5.71
CA LEU A 348 24.19 -13.42 4.36
C LEU A 348 25.67 -13.25 4.04
#